data_AF-A0ABD6ERY1-F1
#
_entry.id   AF-A0ABD6ERY1-F1
#
_cell.length_a   1.000
_cell.length_b   1.000
_cell.length_c   1.000
_cell.angle_alpha   90.00
_cell.angle_beta   90.00
_cell.angle_gamma   90.00
#
_symmetry.space_group_name_H-M   'P 1'
#
loop_
_entity.id
_entity.type
_entity.pdbx_description
1 polymer ?
#
loop_
_entity_poly.entity_id
_entity_poly.type
_entity_poly.pdbx_seq_one_letter_code
_entity_poly.pdbx_strand_id
1 'polypeptide(L)' 'MTWHGFCEQFKEIDDYNLGTIMRMRADGAYSEDNTIIVPKVIYLAIETARNKEGVNERMKDKYRDEHERVNREGGNVC' A
#
# COMPACT_ATOMS: atom_id res chain seq x y z
N MET A 1 14.61 -11.23 11.29
CA MET A 1 14.39 -9.77 11.39
C MET A 1 12.89 -9.55 11.44
N THR A 2 12.37 -8.79 12.41
CA THR A 2 10.93 -8.52 12.55
C THR A 2 10.60 -7.16 11.92
N TRP A 3 9.34 -6.95 11.54
CA TRP A 3 8.90 -5.63 11.05
C TRP A 3 9.14 -4.51 12.05
N HIS A 4 8.96 -4.78 13.35
CA HIS A 4 9.30 -3.84 14.40
C HIS A 4 10.80 -3.48 14.38
N GLY A 5 11.68 -4.49 14.32
CA GLY A 5 13.12 -4.25 14.25
C GLY A 5 13.54 -3.46 13.00
N PHE A 6 12.84 -3.61 11.87
CA PHE A 6 13.04 -2.77 10.68
C PHE A 6 12.63 -1.32 10.95
N CYS A 7 11.43 -1.08 11.50
CA CYS A 7 10.96 0.27 11.78
C CYS A 7 11.88 1.04 12.75
N GLU A 8 12.40 0.37 13.78
CA GLU A 8 13.31 0.96 14.77
C GLU A 8 14.62 1.48 14.17
N GLN A 9 15.04 0.97 12.99
CA GLN A 9 16.22 1.50 12.28
C GLN A 9 16.00 2.92 11.76
N PHE A 10 14.74 3.37 11.68
CA PHE A 10 14.35 4.65 11.12
C PHE A 10 13.72 5.57 12.16
N LYS A 11 13.94 5.31 13.45
CA LYS A 11 13.40 6.12 14.56
C LYS A 11 13.82 7.60 14.55
N GLU A 12 14.87 7.93 13.80
CA GLU A 12 15.36 9.31 13.61
C GLU A 12 14.53 10.08 12.56
N ILE A 13 13.67 9.40 11.81
CA ILE A 13 12.74 10.02 10.87
C ILE A 13 11.48 10.41 11.62
N ASP A 14 11.10 11.68 11.50
CA ASP A 14 9.83 12.17 12.05
C ASP A 14 8.65 11.34 11.51
N ASP A 15 7.80 10.92 12.45
CA ASP A 15 6.58 10.15 12.17
C ASP A 15 6.85 8.80 11.45
N TYR A 16 8.01 8.16 11.68
CA TYR A 16 8.32 6.86 11.05
C TYR A 16 7.27 5.78 11.33
N ASN A 17 6.63 5.84 12.51
CA ASN A 17 5.62 4.91 12.98
C ASN A 17 4.17 5.38 12.75
N LEU A 18 3.97 6.51 12.08
CA LEU A 18 2.64 7.01 11.75
C LEU A 18 1.88 5.98 10.93
N GLY A 19 0.65 5.67 11.34
CA GLY A 19 -0.21 4.74 10.62
C GLY A 19 -0.63 5.30 9.26
N THR A 20 -0.39 4.53 8.21
CA THR A 20 -0.85 4.81 6.84
C THR A 20 -1.52 3.58 6.26
N ILE A 21 -2.44 3.81 5.33
CA ILE A 21 -3.06 2.73 4.57
C ILE A 21 -2.11 2.24 3.46
N MET A 22 -2.14 0.95 3.20
CA MET A 22 -1.36 0.32 2.13
C MET A 22 -2.18 -0.77 1.45
N ARG A 23 -2.07 -0.86 0.12
CA ARG A 23 -2.66 -1.96 -0.65
C ARG A 23 -1.85 -3.24 -0.46
N MET A 24 -2.51 -4.33 -0.07
CA MET A 24 -1.89 -5.66 0.01
C MET A 24 -1.49 -6.16 -1.37
N ARG A 25 -2.39 -6.02 -2.35
CA ARG A 25 -2.16 -6.34 -3.76
C ARG A 25 -2.00 -5.05 -4.58
N ALA A 26 -0.98 -5.03 -5.45
CA ALA A 26 -0.73 -3.89 -6.33
C ALA A 26 -1.72 -3.78 -7.50
N ASP A 27 -2.42 -4.87 -7.83
CA ASP A 27 -3.37 -4.95 -8.94
C ASP A 27 -4.82 -4.68 -8.56
N GLY A 28 -5.11 -4.46 -7.28
CA GLY A 28 -6.44 -4.15 -6.78
C GLY A 28 -6.57 -2.73 -6.23
N ALA A 29 -7.80 -2.26 -6.12
CA ALA A 29 -8.12 -0.94 -5.57
C ALA A 29 -7.95 -0.89 -4.04
N TYR A 30 -8.09 0.29 -3.45
CA TYR A 30 -8.29 0.40 -2.00
C TYR A 30 -9.71 -0.06 -1.66
N SER A 31 -9.79 -1.13 -0.87
CA SER A 31 -11.03 -1.76 -0.42
C SER A 31 -10.80 -2.40 0.95
N GLU A 32 -11.86 -2.79 1.65
CA GLU A 32 -11.76 -3.48 2.94
C GLU A 32 -10.92 -4.77 2.86
N ASP A 33 -11.02 -5.52 1.75
CA ASP A 33 -10.29 -6.77 1.53
C ASP A 33 -8.86 -6.58 1.02
N ASN A 34 -8.49 -5.40 0.52
CA ASN A 34 -7.17 -5.13 -0.04
C ASN A 34 -6.38 -4.04 0.72
N THR A 35 -6.91 -3.49 1.81
CA THR A 35 -6.28 -2.38 2.54
C THR A 35 -5.89 -2.81 3.95
N ILE A 36 -4.66 -2.50 4.34
CA ILE A 36 -4.18 -2.67 5.72
C ILE A 36 -3.52 -1.39 6.23
N ILE A 37 -3.51 -1.21 7.55
CA ILE A 37 -2.78 -0.12 8.21
C ILE A 37 -1.37 -0.60 8.53
N VAL A 38 -0.37 0.17 8.10
CA VAL A 38 1.04 -0.08 8.36
C VAL A 38 1.75 1.20 8.82
N PRO A 39 2.87 1.10 9.55
CA PRO A 39 3.78 2.22 9.73
C PRO A 39 4.22 2.86 8.40
N LYS A 40 4.34 4.19 8.37
CA LYS A 40 4.80 4.98 7.22
C LYS A 40 6.08 4.43 6.61
N VAL A 41 7.04 4.02 7.42
CA VAL A 41 8.30 3.47 6.94
C VAL A 41 8.13 2.14 6.17
N ILE A 42 7.19 1.29 6.57
CA ILE A 42 6.87 0.04 5.87
C ILE A 42 6.22 0.34 4.53
N TYR A 43 5.26 1.27 4.52
CA TYR A 43 4.63 1.74 3.28
C TYR A 43 5.67 2.28 2.29
N LEU A 44 6.55 3.18 2.75
CA LEU A 44 7.60 3.75 1.90
C LEU A 44 8.53 2.68 1.35
N ALA A 45 8.95 1.71 2.18
CA ALA A 45 9.81 0.62 1.74
C ALA A 45 9.17 -0.22 0.63
N ILE A 46 7.93 -0.67 0.84
CA ILE A 46 7.20 -1.53 -0.11
C ILE A 46 6.84 -0.75 -1.38
N GLU A 47 6.29 0.46 -1.25
CA GLU A 47 5.84 1.24 -2.41
C GLU A 47 7.03 1.72 -3.26
N THR A 48 8.16 2.04 -2.64
CA THR A 48 9.40 2.35 -3.36
C THR A 48 9.91 1.12 -4.13
N ALA A 49 9.89 -0.07 -3.52
CA ALA A 49 10.27 -1.30 -4.21
C ALA A 49 9.34 -1.59 -5.38
N ARG A 50 8.02 -1.47 -5.20
CA ARG A 50 7.01 -1.66 -6.26
C ARG A 50 7.22 -0.71 -7.45
N ASN A 51 7.54 0.56 -7.19
CA ASN A 51 7.84 1.53 -8.22
C ASN A 51 9.16 1.20 -8.94
N LYS A 52 10.22 0.88 -8.18
CA LYS A 52 11.54 0.54 -8.75
C LYS A 52 11.51 -0.74 -9.59
N GLU A 53 10.71 -1.72 -9.20
CA GLU A 53 10.52 -2.98 -9.93
C GLU A 53 9.45 -2.90 -11.04
N GLY A 54 8.81 -1.74 -11.21
CA GLY A 54 7.76 -1.53 -12.22
C GLY A 54 6.50 -2.38 -12.00
N VAL A 55 6.26 -2.85 -10.76
CA VAL A 55 5.05 -3.61 -10.41
C VAL A 55 3.82 -2.71 -10.56
N ASN A 56 3.89 -1.47 -10.05
CA ASN A 56 2.79 -0.52 -10.14
C ASN A 56 2.43 -0.17 -11.59
N GLU A 57 3.43 0.02 -12.46
CA GLU A 57 3.18 0.27 -13.89
C GLU A 57 2.55 -0.93 -14.59
N ARG A 58 3.05 -2.15 -14.34
CA ARG A 58 2.48 -3.37 -14.95
C ARG A 58 1.05 -3.67 -14.50
N MET A 59 0.70 -3.28 -13.27
CA MET A 59 -0.62 -3.57 -12.70
C MET A 59 -1.62 -2.42 -12.84
N LYS A 60 -1.21 -1.30 -13.44
CA LYS A 60 -2.00 -0.08 -13.59
C LYS A 60 -3.35 -0.29 -14.28
N ASP A 61 -3.39 -1.14 -15.32
CA ASP A 61 -4.63 -1.45 -16.02
C ASP A 61 -5.60 -2.24 -15.15
N LYS A 62 -5.11 -3.29 -14.48
CA LYS A 62 -5.93 -4.09 -13.55
C LYS A 62 -6.45 -3.25 -12.39
N TYR A 63 -5.59 -2.40 -11.83
CA TYR A 63 -5.96 -1.47 -10.78
C TYR A 63 -7.13 -0.59 -11.21
N ARG A 64 -7.06 -0.02 -12.42
CA ARG A 64 -8.13 0.84 -12.97
C ARG A 64 -9.42 0.06 -13.14
N ASP A 65 -9.36 -1.12 -13.75
CA ASP A 65 -10.53 -1.95 -14.02
C ASP A 65 -11.22 -2.38 -12.71
N GLU A 66 -10.44 -2.78 -11.69
CA GLU A 66 -10.97 -3.13 -10.37
C GLU A 66 -11.53 -1.90 -9.63
N HIS A 67 -10.84 -0.76 -9.69
CA HIS A 67 -11.30 0.49 -9.10
C HIS A 67 -12.63 0.97 -9.70
N GLU A 68 -12.80 0.89 -11.01
CA GLU A 68 -14.06 1.19 -11.69
C GLU A 68 -15.18 0.21 -11.29
N ARG A 69 -14.86 -1.08 -11.17
CA ARG A 69 -15.79 -2.11 -10.72
C ARG A 69 -16.29 -1.85 -9.30
N VAL A 70 -15.38 -1.61 -8.35
CA VAL A 70 -15.72 -1.34 -6.95
C VAL A 70 -16.57 -0.07 -6.83
N ASN A 71 -16.23 0.99 -7.57
CA ASN A 71 -17.05 2.21 -7.59
C ASN A 71 -18.47 1.97 -8.13
N ARG A 72 -18.63 1.15 -9.17
CA ARG A 72 -19.95 0.83 -9.76
C ARG A 72 -20.81 -0.03 -8.83
N GLU A 73 -20.18 -0.98 -8.14
CA GLU A 73 -20.86 -1.89 -7.21
C GLU A 73 -21.24 -1.20 -5.89
N GLY A 74 -20.89 0.09 -5.70
CA GLY A 74 -21.11 0.81 -4.46
C GLY A 74 -20.24 0.28 -3.31
N GLY A 75 -19.14 -0.39 -3.64
CA GLY A 75 -18.18 -0.87 -2.65
C GLY A 75 -17.55 0.30 -1.91
N ASN A 76 -17.28 0.12 -0.62
CA ASN A 76 -16.55 1.10 0.18
C ASN A 76 -15.11 1.18 -0.32
N VAL A 77 -14.85 2.13 -1.22
CA VAL A 77 -13.49 2.58 -1.52
C VAL A 77 -13.03 3.40 -0.32
N CYS A 78 -11.88 3.04 0.25
CA CYS A 78 -11.26 3.78 1.36
C CYS A 78 -10.68 5.12 0.89
#